data_AF-A0A392P5I2-F1
#
_entry.id   AF-A0A392P5I2-F1
#
_cell.length_a   1.000
_cell.length_b   1.000
_cell.length_c   1.000
_cell.angle_alpha   90.00
_cell.angle_beta   90.00
_cell.angle_gamma   90.00
#
_symmetry.space_group_name_H-M   'P 1'
#
loop_
_entity.id
_entity.type
_entity.pdbx_description
1 polymer ?
#
loop_
_entity_poly.entity_id
_entity_poly.type
_entity_poly.pdbx_seq_one_letter_code
_entity_poly.pdbx_strand_id
1 'polypeptide(L)'
;FFEQCPLFVYRGQAEKEFRVEVDAIGHVRHKHLVRLLGFCIEGVHRLLVYEYVNNGNLEQWLHGAMRQHGVLTWEARMKVILGTAKA
;
A
#
# COMPACT_ATOMS: atom_id res chain seq x y z
N PHE A 1 19.07 27.58 -4.89
CA PHE A 1 19.13 27.34 -6.36
C PHE A 1 19.18 25.86 -6.76
N PHE A 2 19.49 24.90 -5.88
CA PHE A 2 19.42 23.45 -6.20
C PHE A 2 18.09 22.77 -5.83
N GLU A 3 17.22 23.41 -5.04
CA GLU A 3 15.97 22.82 -4.53
C GLU A 3 14.78 22.83 -5.52
N GLN A 4 14.93 23.40 -6.72
CA GLN A 4 13.84 23.51 -7.71
C GLN A 4 13.97 22.53 -8.89
N CYS A 5 14.95 21.63 -8.87
CA CYS A 5 15.00 20.55 -9.87
C CYS A 5 13.86 19.56 -9.61
N PRO A 6 12.98 19.25 -10.60
CA PRO A 6 11.84 18.36 -10.41
C PRO A 6 12.24 17.02 -9.80
N LEU A 7 13.37 16.44 -10.25
CA LEU A 7 13.89 15.18 -9.73
C LEU A 7 14.28 15.23 -8.25
N PHE A 8 14.77 16.37 -7.76
CA PHE A 8 15.13 16.56 -6.35
C PHE A 8 13.88 16.77 -5.48
N VAL A 9 12.89 17.49 -6.01
CA VAL A 9 11.56 17.63 -5.38
C VAL A 9 10.84 16.28 -5.32
N TYR A 10 10.86 15.49 -6.39
CA TYR A 10 10.32 14.12 -6.40
C TYR A 10 11.06 13.21 -5.42
N ARG A 11 12.39 13.33 -5.28
CA ARG A 11 13.14 12.60 -4.24
C ARG A 11 12.73 13.00 -2.83
N GLY A 12 12.63 14.30 -2.55
CA GLY A 12 12.20 14.80 -1.25
C GLY A 12 10.76 14.41 -0.91
N GLN A 13 9.87 14.42 -1.92
CA GLN A 13 8.49 13.97 -1.77
C GLN A 13 8.41 12.45 -1.53
N ALA A 14 9.15 11.64 -2.29
CA ALA A 14 9.20 10.19 -2.09
C ALA A 14 9.79 9.82 -0.71
N GLU A 15 10.80 10.56 -0.23
CA GLU A 15 11.34 10.37 1.12
C GLU A 15 10.34 10.76 2.21
N LYS A 16 9.57 11.83 1.98
CA LYS A 16 8.50 12.25 2.89
C LYS A 16 7.39 11.20 2.94
N GLU A 17 6.94 10.71 1.80
CA GLU A 17 5.92 9.64 1.70
C GLU A 17 6.39 8.37 2.40
N PHE A 18 7.63 7.96 2.14
CA PHE A 18 8.24 6.81 2.82
C PHE A 18 8.25 6.99 4.35
N ARG A 19 8.68 8.15 4.86
CA ARG A 19 8.68 8.41 6.31
C ARG A 19 7.27 8.41 6.89
N VAL A 20 6.31 9.02 6.20
CA VAL A 20 4.91 9.03 6.62
C VAL A 20 4.38 7.60 6.72
N GLU A 21 4.68 6.75 5.75
CA GLU A 21 4.21 5.38 5.71
C GLU A 21 4.86 4.51 6.80
N VAL A 22 6.17 4.67 7.04
CA VAL A 22 6.88 4.01 8.15
C VAL A 22 6.33 4.47 9.51
N ASP A 23 6.15 5.77 9.71
CA ASP A 23 5.65 6.33 10.97
C ASP A 23 4.19 5.92 11.23
N ALA A 24 3.34 5.93 10.20
CA ALA A 24 1.91 5.63 10.31
C ALA A 24 1.60 4.13 10.38
N ILE A 25 2.23 3.30 9.55
CA ILE A 25 1.88 1.88 9.38
C ILE A 25 2.82 0.96 10.16
N GLY A 26 4.03 1.43 10.51
CA GLY A 26 5.04 0.61 11.19
C GLY A 26 4.60 0.02 12.54
N HIS A 27 3.65 0.66 13.23
CA HIS A 27 3.13 0.22 14.52
C HIS A 27 1.72 -0.39 14.44
N VAL A 28 1.07 -0.37 13.28
CA VAL A 28 -0.32 -0.81 13.14
C VAL A 28 -0.36 -2.30 12.84
N ARG A 29 -1.06 -3.05 13.70
CA ARG A 29 -1.36 -4.47 13.49
C ARG A 29 -2.87 -4.67 13.53
N HIS A 30 -3.48 -4.67 12.35
CA HIS A 30 -4.92 -4.89 12.22
C HIS A 30 -5.22 -5.92 11.15
N LYS A 31 -6.21 -6.79 11.38
CA LYS A 31 -6.60 -7.88 10.48
C LYS A 31 -7.09 -7.44 9.09
N HIS A 32 -7.36 -6.16 8.91
CA HIS A 32 -7.82 -5.56 7.65
C HIS A 32 -6.81 -4.57 7.05
N LEU A 33 -5.59 -4.50 7.61
CA LEU A 33 -4.48 -3.73 7.06
C LEU A 33 -3.33 -4.67 6.76
N VAL A 34 -2.73 -4.51 5.58
CA VAL A 34 -1.53 -5.27 5.20
C VAL A 34 -0.40 -4.86 6.12
N ARG A 35 0.19 -5.85 6.79
CA ARG A 35 1.26 -5.61 7.74
C ARG A 35 2.57 -5.23 7.04
N LEU A 36 3.16 -4.13 7.47
CA LEU A 36 4.55 -3.81 7.17
C LEU A 36 5.46 -4.73 7.99
N LEU A 37 6.26 -5.55 7.30
CA LEU A 37 7.23 -6.46 7.91
C LEU A 37 8.55 -5.75 8.24
N GLY A 38 8.93 -4.77 7.42
CA GLY A 38 10.14 -3.98 7.63
C GLY A 38 10.37 -3.00 6.49
N PHE A 39 11.50 -2.31 6.55
CA PHE A 39 11.91 -1.34 5.55
C PHE A 39 13.43 -1.35 5.38
N CYS A 40 13.92 -0.90 4.23
CA CYS A 40 15.34 -0.69 3.96
C CYS A 40 15.61 0.75 3.55
N ILE A 41 16.65 1.33 4.14
CA ILE A 41 17.17 2.67 3.84
C ILE A 41 18.65 2.51 3.53
N GLU A 42 19.00 2.55 2.26
CA GLU A 42 20.39 2.43 1.80
C GLU A 42 20.69 3.46 0.72
N GLY A 43 21.50 4.47 1.04
CA GLY A 43 21.81 5.56 0.13
C GLY A 43 20.54 6.27 -0.39
N VAL A 44 20.29 6.16 -1.69
CA VAL A 44 19.09 6.70 -2.36
C VAL A 44 17.91 5.73 -2.40
N HIS A 45 18.10 4.48 -1.97
CA HIS A 45 17.07 3.47 -1.96
C HIS A 45 16.21 3.58 -0.70
N ARG A 46 14.89 3.51 -0.92
CA ARG A 46 13.84 3.49 0.10
C ARG A 46 12.90 2.35 -0.27
N LEU A 47 12.89 1.27 0.51
CA LEU A 47 12.13 0.06 0.21
C LEU A 47 11.23 -0.29 1.39
N LEU A 48 9.99 -0.66 1.11
CA LEU A 48 9.02 -1.15 2.09
C LEU A 48 8.75 -2.63 1.82
N VAL A 49 8.77 -3.44 2.87
CA VAL A 49 8.54 -4.88 2.79
C VAL A 49 7.24 -5.19 3.50
N TYR A 50 6.22 -5.56 2.72
CA TYR A 50 4.89 -5.94 3.20
C TYR A 50 4.73 -7.46 3.28
N GLU A 51 3.79 -7.92 4.09
CA GLU A 51 3.33 -9.30 3.98
C GLU A 51 2.69 -9.55 2.60
N TYR A 52 2.90 -10.75 2.06
CA TYR A 52 2.33 -11.09 0.77
C TYR A 52 0.82 -11.36 0.91
N VAL A 53 0.02 -10.62 0.15
CA VAL A 53 -1.43 -10.83 0.09
C VAL A 53 -1.77 -11.60 -1.17
N ASN A 54 -2.29 -12.81 -0.98
CA ASN A 54 -2.81 -13.63 -2.08
C ASN A 54 -4.04 -12.96 -2.70
N ASN A 55 -4.29 -13.22 -3.98
CA ASN A 55 -5.44 -12.74 -4.76
C ASN A 55 -5.34 -11.31 -5.31
N GLY A 56 -4.18 -10.66 -5.27
CA GLY A 56 -4.01 -9.34 -5.90
C GLY A 56 -4.80 -8.23 -5.19
N ASN A 57 -4.93 -7.08 -5.85
CA ASN A 57 -5.55 -5.89 -5.25
C ASN A 57 -7.05 -5.74 -5.64
N LEU A 58 -7.78 -4.95 -4.86
CA LEU A 58 -9.22 -4.76 -5.07
C LEU A 58 -9.54 -4.12 -6.43
N GLU A 59 -8.68 -3.24 -6.94
CA GLU A 59 -8.82 -2.61 -8.25
C GLU A 59 -8.88 -3.66 -9.37
N GLN A 60 -7.97 -4.64 -9.34
CA GLN A 60 -7.94 -5.75 -10.29
C GLN A 60 -9.23 -6.58 -10.25
N TRP A 61 -9.80 -6.78 -9.05
CA TRP A 61 -11.09 -7.45 -8.89
C TRP A 61 -12.27 -6.63 -9.39
N LEU A 62 -12.25 -5.30 -9.20
CA LEU A 62 -13.33 -4.41 -9.60
C LEU A 62 -13.36 -4.14 -11.11
N HIS A 63 -12.18 -3.99 -11.73
CA HIS A 63 -12.05 -3.66 -13.15
C HIS A 63 -11.92 -4.89 -14.05
N GLY A 64 -12.03 -6.10 -13.48
CA GLY A 64 -12.17 -7.33 -14.23
C GLY A 64 -10.87 -7.98 -14.69
N ALA A 65 -9.71 -7.50 -14.22
CA ALA A 65 -8.42 -8.17 -14.43
C ALA A 65 -8.39 -9.57 -13.76
N MET A 66 -9.24 -9.81 -12.76
CA MET A 66 -9.39 -11.10 -12.08
C MET A 66 -10.57 -11.95 -12.58
N ARG A 67 -11.19 -11.65 -13.72
CA ARG A 67 -12.37 -12.39 -14.22
C ARG A 67 -12.17 -13.89 -14.33
N GLN A 68 -10.96 -14.36 -14.66
CA GLN A 68 -10.64 -15.80 -14.69
C GLN A 68 -10.71 -16.49 -13.32
N HIS A 69 -10.54 -15.74 -12.22
CA HIS A 69 -10.63 -16.24 -10.85
C HIS A 69 -12.04 -16.09 -10.26
N GLY A 70 -12.99 -15.54 -11.02
CA GLY A 70 -14.37 -15.28 -10.61
C GLY A 70 -14.71 -13.79 -10.52
N VAL A 71 -15.90 -13.51 -9.98
CA VAL A 71 -16.42 -12.15 -9.81
C VAL A 71 -16.62 -11.88 -8.31
N LEU A 72 -16.27 -10.67 -7.87
CA LEU A 72 -16.55 -10.24 -6.50
C LEU A 72 -18.06 -10.12 -6.28
N THR A 73 -18.64 -11.10 -5.56
CA THR A 73 -20.07 -11.13 -5.21
C THR A 73 -20.45 -9.96 -4.30
N TRP A 74 -21.74 -9.62 -4.22
CA TRP A 74 -22.22 -8.56 -3.34
C TRP A 74 -21.83 -8.79 -1.87
N GLU A 75 -21.95 -10.03 -1.40
CA GLU A 75 -21.55 -10.38 -0.03
C GLU A 75 -20.06 -10.15 0.22
N ALA A 76 -19.20 -10.52 -0.74
CA ALA A 76 -17.76 -10.25 -0.65
C ALA A 76 -17.46 -8.75 -0.64
N ARG A 77 -18.17 -7.95 -1.46
CA ARG A 77 -18.06 -6.47 -1.45
C ARG A 77 -18.41 -5.90 -0.09
N MET A 78 -19.50 -6.37 0.52
CA MET A 78 -19.89 -5.93 1.86
C MET A 78 -18.85 -6.29 2.93
N LYS A 79 -18.24 -7.48 2.85
CA LYS A 79 -17.13 -7.87 3.74
C LYS A 79 -15.92 -6.96 3.58
N VAL A 80 -15.55 -6.61 2.34
CA VAL A 80 -14.45 -5.66 2.06
C VAL A 80 -14.76 -4.29 2.66
N ILE A 81 -15.94 -3.73 2.38
CA ILE A 81 -16.35 -2.42 2.91
C ILE A 81 -16.31 -2.39 4.44
N LEU A 82 -16.91 -3.40 5.09
CA LEU A 82 -16.90 -3.50 6.55
C LEU A 82 -15.51 -3.74 7.13
N GLY A 83 -14.64 -4.43 6.39
CA GLY A 83 -13.24 -4.64 6.77
C GLY A 83 -12.46 -3.33 6.75
N THR A 84 -12.56 -2.58 5.66
CA THR A 84 -11.91 -1.26 5.50
C THR A 84 -12.40 -0.25 6.53
N ALA A 85 -13.70 -0.23 6.86
CA ALA A 85 -14.26 0.68 7.86
C ALA A 85 -13.80 0.38 9.30
N LYS A 86 -13.31 -0.84 9.56
CA LYS A 86 -12.82 -1.28 10.88
C LYS A 86 -11.31 -1.14 11.06
N ALA A 87 -10.59 -0.92 9.96
CA ALA A 87 -9.15 -0.69 9.95
C ALA A 87 -8.79 0.64 10.59
#